data_AF-A0A2E0QPY0-F1
#
_entry.id   AF-A0A2E0QPY0-F1
#
_cell.length_a   1.000
_cell.length_b   1.000
_cell.length_c   1.000
_cell.angle_alpha   90.00
_cell.angle_beta   90.00
_cell.angle_gamma   90.00
#
_symmetry.space_group_name_H-M   'P 1'
#
loop_
_entity.id
_entity.type
_entity.pdbx_description
1 polymer ?
#
loop_
_entity_poly.entity_id
_entity_poly.type
_entity_poly.pdbx_seq_one_letter_code
_entity_poly.pdbx_strand_id
1 'polypeptide(L)'
;MEKDKVVRRLHRQIDRASRRIDDLKLQTHLAKADAKAAFVERVESLEKKRNDLRDSIHHLQYNTTSAWEDLAEGCKKSWTELKTSLRNAIAEYRSE
;
A
#
# COMPACT_ATOMS: atom_id res chain seq x y z
N MET A 1 -14.37 17.58 9.12
CA MET A 1 -13.59 17.54 10.37
C MET A 1 -12.17 17.06 10.09
N GLU A 2 -11.28 17.04 11.09
CA GLU A 2 -9.86 16.62 10.93
C GLU A 2 -9.74 15.16 10.49
N LYS A 3 -10.47 14.27 11.14
CA LYS A 3 -10.60 12.85 10.78
C LYS A 3 -10.90 12.64 9.29
N ASP A 4 -11.90 13.33 8.73
CA ASP A 4 -12.26 13.17 7.32
C ASP A 4 -11.13 13.62 6.38
N LYS A 5 -10.35 14.64 6.77
CA LYS A 5 -9.19 15.09 5.98
C LYS A 5 -8.11 13.99 5.98
N VAL A 6 -7.87 13.34 7.12
CA VAL A 6 -6.92 12.22 7.23
C VAL A 6 -7.39 11.03 6.40
N VAL A 7 -8.64 10.59 6.55
CA VAL A 7 -9.23 9.48 5.78
C VAL A 7 -9.16 9.74 4.28
N ARG A 8 -9.61 10.93 3.81
CA ARG A 8 -9.52 11.30 2.39
C ARG A 8 -8.09 11.32 1.86
N ARG A 9 -7.12 11.75 2.68
CA ARG A 9 -5.70 11.74 2.30
C ARG A 9 -5.19 10.32 2.13
N LEU A 10 -5.48 9.44 3.09
CA LEU A 10 -5.08 8.04 3.06
C LEU A 10 -5.70 7.29 1.88
N HIS A 11 -6.99 7.51 1.59
CA HIS A 11 -7.65 6.98 0.38
C HIS A 11 -6.93 7.39 -0.91
N ARG A 12 -6.66 8.70 -1.11
CA ARG A 12 -5.92 9.15 -2.30
C ARG A 12 -4.51 8.55 -2.40
N GLN A 13 -3.87 8.32 -1.25
CA GLN A 13 -2.55 7.73 -1.20
C GLN A 13 -2.58 6.25 -1.59
N ILE A 14 -3.51 5.48 -1.03
CA ILE A 14 -3.64 4.06 -1.33
C ILE A 14 -4.14 3.80 -2.74
N ASP A 15 -4.99 4.66 -3.31
CA ASP A 15 -5.42 4.54 -4.70
C ASP A 15 -4.25 4.69 -5.67
N ARG A 16 -3.37 5.67 -5.42
CA ARG A 16 -2.14 5.84 -6.22
C ARG A 16 -1.18 4.67 -6.05
N ALA A 17 -1.04 4.14 -4.83
CA ALA A 17 -0.21 2.96 -4.60
C ALA A 17 -0.78 1.73 -5.30
N SER A 18 -2.10 1.56 -5.29
CA SER A 18 -2.80 0.44 -5.94
C SER A 18 -2.48 0.39 -7.42
N ARG A 19 -2.64 1.50 -8.13
CA ARG A 19 -2.31 1.57 -9.57
C ARG A 19 -0.87 1.18 -9.88
N ARG A 20 0.08 1.55 -9.02
CA ARG A 20 1.50 1.21 -9.18
C ARG A 20 1.78 -0.26 -8.88
N ILE A 21 1.07 -0.84 -7.92
CA ILE A 21 1.15 -2.28 -7.62
C ILE A 21 0.56 -3.08 -8.77
N ASP A 22 -0.55 -2.63 -9.35
CA ASP A 22 -1.19 -3.28 -10.49
C ASP A 22 -0.28 -3.23 -11.74
N ASP A 23 0.44 -2.12 -11.95
CA ASP A 23 1.47 -1.98 -12.99
C ASP A 23 2.65 -2.95 -12.78
N LEU A 24 3.20 -3.01 -11.56
CA LEU A 24 4.25 -3.98 -11.21
C LEU A 24 3.79 -5.43 -11.42
N LYS A 25 2.53 -5.73 -11.09
CA LYS A 25 1.96 -7.07 -11.29
C LYS A 25 1.93 -7.42 -12.78
N LEU A 26 1.49 -6.50 -13.63
CA LEU A 26 1.50 -6.70 -15.08
C LEU A 26 2.92 -6.92 -15.60
N GLN A 27 3.88 -6.10 -15.17
CA GLN A 27 5.28 -6.23 -15.53
C GLN A 27 5.89 -7.56 -15.09
N THR A 28 5.51 -8.06 -13.91
CA THR A 28 5.92 -9.38 -13.39
C THR A 28 5.46 -10.52 -14.32
N HIS A 29 4.26 -10.41 -14.91
CA HIS A 29 3.79 -11.39 -15.88
C HIS A 29 4.61 -11.39 -17.19
N LEU A 30 5.27 -10.28 -17.52
CA LEU A 30 6.12 -10.12 -18.71
C LEU A 30 7.61 -10.46 -18.45
N ALA A 31 8.01 -10.64 -17.19
CA ALA A 31 9.39 -10.90 -16.80
C ALA A 31 9.87 -12.32 -17.20
N LYS A 32 11.19 -12.48 -17.37
CA LYS A 32 11.84 -13.79 -17.61
C LYS A 32 11.63 -14.72 -16.41
N ALA A 33 11.64 -16.04 -16.65
CA ALA A 33 11.29 -17.05 -15.66
C ALA A 33 12.11 -16.95 -14.35
N ASP A 34 13.41 -16.66 -14.44
CA ASP A 34 14.30 -16.61 -13.27
C ASP A 34 14.02 -15.41 -12.35
N ALA A 35 13.63 -14.26 -12.91
CA ALA A 35 13.27 -13.06 -12.14
C ALA A 35 11.80 -13.11 -11.65
N LYS A 36 10.96 -13.92 -12.30
CA LYS A 36 9.52 -13.96 -12.05
C LYS A 36 9.15 -14.37 -10.63
N ALA A 37 9.82 -15.38 -10.06
CA ALA A 37 9.46 -15.87 -8.71
C ALA A 37 9.67 -14.79 -7.63
N ALA A 38 10.84 -14.14 -7.64
CA ALA A 38 11.15 -13.08 -6.68
C ALA A 38 10.21 -11.86 -6.82
N PHE A 39 9.86 -11.47 -8.05
CA PHE A 39 8.89 -10.40 -8.26
C PHE A 39 7.47 -10.77 -7.85
N VAL A 40 7.04 -12.01 -8.07
CA VAL A 40 5.71 -12.47 -7.63
C VAL A 40 5.59 -12.33 -6.12
N GLU A 41 6.54 -12.84 -5.34
CA GLU A 41 6.52 -12.72 -3.87
C GLU A 41 6.51 -11.25 -3.43
N ARG A 42 7.27 -10.40 -4.12
CA ARG A 42 7.34 -8.96 -3.84
C ARG A 42 6.00 -8.27 -4.08
N VAL A 43 5.36 -8.55 -5.21
CA VAL A 43 4.05 -8.01 -5.57
C VAL A 43 2.98 -8.50 -4.60
N GLU A 44 2.96 -9.79 -4.26
CA GLU A 44 2.03 -10.35 -3.27
C GLU A 44 2.18 -9.69 -1.90
N SER A 45 3.41 -9.46 -1.44
CA SER A 45 3.70 -8.72 -0.20
C SER A 45 3.13 -7.29 -0.23
N LEU A 46 3.24 -6.60 -1.38
CA LEU A 46 2.69 -5.27 -1.57
C LEU A 46 1.16 -5.28 -1.60
N GLU A 47 0.55 -6.26 -2.27
CA GLU A 47 -0.91 -6.45 -2.31
C GLU A 47 -1.46 -6.69 -0.90
N LYS A 48 -0.80 -7.54 -0.10
CA LYS A 48 -1.18 -7.79 1.29
C LYS A 48 -1.12 -6.51 2.12
N LYS A 49 0.01 -5.79 2.10
CA LYS A 49 0.17 -4.53 2.85
C LYS A 49 -0.85 -3.46 2.44
N ARG A 50 -1.18 -3.38 1.14
CA ARG A 50 -2.25 -2.51 0.63
C ARG A 50 -3.60 -2.92 1.21
N ASN A 51 -3.94 -4.20 1.18
CA ASN A 51 -5.24 -4.66 1.69
C ASN A 51 -5.37 -4.43 3.20
N ASP A 52 -4.34 -4.78 3.98
CA ASP A 52 -4.30 -4.54 5.44
C ASP A 52 -4.49 -3.04 5.77
N LEU A 53 -3.87 -2.15 4.98
CA LEU A 53 -4.05 -0.69 5.13
C LEU A 53 -5.45 -0.22 4.70
N ARG A 54 -6.05 -0.78 3.65
CA ARG A 54 -7.44 -0.46 3.26
C ARG A 54 -8.40 -0.77 4.39
N ASP A 55 -8.25 -1.94 5.01
CA ASP A 55 -9.10 -2.37 6.13
C ASP A 55 -8.90 -1.45 7.35
N SER A 56 -7.65 -1.04 7.62
CA SER A 56 -7.34 -0.09 8.69
C SER A 56 -7.95 1.30 8.44
N ILE A 57 -7.92 1.80 7.20
CA ILE A 57 -8.55 3.07 6.82
C ILE A 57 -10.08 2.96 6.93
N HIS A 58 -10.65 1.83 6.51
CA HIS A 58 -12.09 1.57 6.63
C HIS A 58 -12.51 1.59 8.10
N HIS A 59 -11.75 0.91 8.98
CA HIS A 59 -11.99 0.94 10.42
C HIS A 59 -11.87 2.38 10.96
N LEU A 60 -10.81 3.12 10.61
CA LEU A 60 -10.67 4.53 10.99
C LEU A 60 -11.87 5.37 10.55
N GLN A 61 -12.38 5.19 9.33
CA GLN A 61 -13.49 5.97 8.78
C GLN A 61 -14.78 5.77 9.61
N TYR A 62 -15.13 4.53 9.93
CA TYR A 62 -16.40 4.21 10.60
C TYR A 62 -16.32 4.20 12.12
N ASN A 63 -15.12 4.23 12.71
CA ASN A 63 -14.94 4.25 14.15
C ASN A 63 -15.38 5.60 14.75
N THR A 64 -16.26 5.58 15.77
CA THR A 64 -16.79 6.78 16.45
C THR A 64 -16.11 7.05 17.80
N THR A 65 -15.05 6.32 18.13
CA THR A 65 -14.35 6.43 19.43
C THR A 65 -13.54 7.72 19.53
N SER A 66 -13.29 8.16 20.76
CA SER A 66 -12.39 9.28 21.04
C SER A 66 -10.92 8.99 20.68
N ALA A 67 -10.55 7.72 20.50
CA ALA A 67 -9.19 7.26 20.18
C ALA A 67 -8.87 7.25 18.66
N TRP A 68 -9.56 8.06 17.86
CA TRP A 68 -9.37 8.10 16.40
C TRP A 68 -7.95 8.54 15.99
N GLU A 69 -7.26 9.31 16.83
CA GLU A 69 -5.89 9.79 16.59
C GLU A 69 -4.88 8.65 16.60
N ASP A 70 -5.00 7.72 17.54
CA ASP A 70 -4.14 6.52 17.63
C ASP A 70 -4.36 5.60 16.43
N LEU A 71 -5.63 5.40 16.04
CA LEU A 71 -5.97 4.64 14.83
C LEU A 71 -5.41 5.30 13.57
N ALA A 72 -5.49 6.63 13.48
CA ALA A 72 -4.92 7.40 12.39
C ALA A 72 -3.39 7.27 12.35
N GLU A 73 -2.73 7.27 13.50
CA GLU A 73 -1.29 7.08 13.59
C GLU A 73 -0.85 5.68 13.15
N GLY A 74 -1.59 4.65 13.56
CA GLY A 74 -1.42 3.29 13.04
C GLY A 74 -1.51 3.24 11.51
N CYS A 75 -2.55 3.85 10.93
CA CYS A 75 -2.70 3.92 9.48
C CYS A 75 -1.54 4.67 8.79
N LYS A 76 -1.03 5.76 9.39
CA LYS A 76 0.12 6.51 8.85
C LYS A 76 1.41 5.68 8.85
N LYS A 77 1.63 4.87 9.90
CA LYS A 77 2.78 3.95 9.97
C LYS A 77 2.71 2.89 8.89
N SER A 78 1.58 2.17 8.79
CA SER A 78 1.36 1.17 7.74
C SER A 78 1.45 1.76 6.32
N TRP A 79 0.97 3.00 6.11
CA TRP A 79 1.17 3.73 4.85
C TRP A 79 2.65 3.96 4.55
N THR A 80 3.45 4.35 5.54
CA THR A 80 4.89 4.63 5.37
C THR A 80 5.64 3.35 5.00
N GLU A 81 5.29 2.22 5.62
CA GLU A 81 5.84 0.90 5.32
C GLU A 81 5.48 0.43 3.90
N LEU A 82 4.21 0.57 3.51
CA LEU A 82 3.75 0.27 2.14
C LEU A 82 4.49 1.13 1.11
N LYS A 83 4.56 2.45 1.35
CA LYS A 83 5.24 3.40 0.47
C LYS A 83 6.72 3.04 0.29
N THR A 84 7.40 2.69 1.37
CA THR A 84 8.81 2.29 1.34
C THR A 84 9.00 0.99 0.57
N SER A 85 8.17 -0.02 0.86
CA SER A 85 8.21 -1.31 0.16
C SER A 85 7.96 -1.14 -1.33
N LEU A 86 6.97 -0.33 -1.71
CA LEU A 86 6.63 -0.06 -3.11
C LEU A 86 7.74 0.68 -3.84
N ARG A 87 8.37 1.67 -3.17
CA ARG A 87 9.52 2.39 -3.75
C ARG A 87 10.67 1.43 -4.04
N ASN A 88 10.96 0.52 -3.11
CA ASN A 88 12.05 -0.44 -3.27
C ASN A 88 11.75 -1.42 -4.41
N ALA A 89 10.53 -1.99 -4.47
CA ALA A 89 10.13 -2.87 -5.57
C ALA A 89 10.24 -2.20 -6.95
N ILE A 90 9.87 -0.92 -7.06
CA ILE A 90 10.01 -0.16 -8.31
C ILE A 90 11.48 0.10 -8.66
N ALA A 91 12.33 0.33 -7.66
CA ALA A 91 13.75 0.53 -7.89
C ALA A 91 14.42 -0.78 -8.36
N GLU A 92 14.11 -1.89 -7.70
CA GLU A 92 14.54 -3.25 -8.05
C GLU A 92 14.14 -3.59 -9.50
N TYR A 93 12.87 -3.35 -9.85
CA TYR A 93 12.38 -3.58 -11.23
C TYR A 93 13.11 -2.74 -12.29
N ARG A 94 13.46 -1.48 -11.98
CA ARG A 94 14.16 -0.61 -12.93
C ARG A 94 15.65 -0.91 -13.09
N SER A 95 16.22 -1.69 -12.17
CA SER A 95 17.63 -2.10 -12.21
C SER A 95 17.87 -3.42 -12.96
N GLU A 96 16.80 -4.12 -13.35
CA GLU A 96 16.85 -5.26 -14.28
C GLU A 96 16.80 -4.80 -15.75
#